data_AF-A0AAN4PNN8-F1
#
_entry.id   AF-A0AAN4PNN8-F1
#
_cell.length_a   1.000
_cell.length_b   1.000
_cell.length_c   1.000
_cell.angle_alpha   90.00
_cell.angle_beta   90.00
_cell.angle_gamma   90.00
#
_symmetry.space_group_name_H-M   'P 1'
#
loop_
_entity.id
_entity.type
_entity.pdbx_description
1 polymer ?
#
loop_
_entity_poly.entity_id
_entity_poly.type
_entity_poly.pdbx_seq_one_letter_code
_entity_poly.pdbx_strand_id
1 'polypeptide(L)'
;MHLLPLVLLPLTAQAINIVSSNDDGWAEINIRQFYNALSAAGHSVVVSAPAENQSGTGSSDKTPTTLTEPCEFSSCPSGSPATGFNASDPRLNYVNSYPVTSMKYGISTAAPPFFNGARPALAVSGPNVGSNLGLAVYFSGTVGAAHYAAEAGIPAIAFSGSSGSPTAWNAAVPAYSQVYGQLATKVTNKIVASGTPYLPDQVWLNVNFPEVSNECSSADDFKFVLSRIFSGIFSADDVETCGSSRLPTESTVVGTDGCYVSISVGWSDKTDAAADVQAIVLDKLGDLLGAVRNNVIEWSQDPNVIPALLAPAAPKVGVLEIKAKQLPELTLPRPSRSEVANGAANADWFPQYKRIANMPELPTPPPYRRQRSAYWALPVIMRILCLRRDMGDPVDGPRALRQKEQRAIKKKKANKMKVREMDSSNSKSNSTNNRSTSNNDKNREVIISKGGCFQMEAPRVNHPHALRQKDKRAIKKKKKAKMDSSIKTLRVELIGWRRPL
;
A
#
# COMPACT_ATOMS: atom_id res chain seq x y z
N MET A 1 55.55 15.34 8.16
CA MET A 1 54.13 14.97 8.33
C MET A 1 53.41 15.34 7.04
N HIS A 2 53.12 14.37 6.17
CA HIS A 2 52.34 14.60 4.95
C HIS A 2 50.87 14.32 5.26
N LEU A 3 50.06 15.38 5.21
CA LEU A 3 48.60 15.31 5.25
C LEU A 3 48.12 14.73 3.92
N LEU A 4 47.64 13.48 3.93
CA LEU A 4 46.84 12.95 2.83
C LEU A 4 45.48 13.68 2.81
N PRO A 5 45.03 14.24 1.68
CA PRO A 5 43.68 14.77 1.57
C PRO A 5 42.69 13.60 1.58
N LEU A 6 41.78 13.61 2.53
CA LEU A 6 40.62 12.71 2.57
C LEU A 6 39.71 13.08 1.40
N VAL A 7 39.82 12.36 0.29
CA VAL A 7 38.88 12.47 -0.83
C VAL A 7 37.56 11.85 -0.37
N LEU A 8 36.60 12.69 0.04
CA LEU A 8 35.21 12.27 0.12
C LEU A 8 34.73 12.00 -1.31
N LEU A 9 34.76 10.73 -1.72
CA LEU A 9 33.96 10.29 -2.85
C LEU A 9 32.48 10.50 -2.46
N PRO A 10 31.72 11.34 -3.18
CA PRO A 10 30.29 11.41 -2.93
C PRO A 10 29.72 10.01 -3.12
N LEU A 11 28.93 9.52 -2.14
CA LEU A 11 28.09 8.35 -2.36
C LEU A 11 27.22 8.68 -3.58
N THR A 12 27.58 8.14 -4.74
CA THR A 12 26.76 8.28 -5.94
C THR A 12 25.47 7.53 -5.64
N ALA A 13 24.37 8.25 -5.42
CA ALA A 13 23.04 7.65 -5.47
C ALA A 13 22.97 6.89 -6.80
N GLN A 14 22.80 5.56 -6.73
CA GLN A 14 22.77 4.74 -7.93
C GLN A 14 21.49 5.04 -8.70
N ALA A 15 21.59 5.89 -9.71
CA ALA A 15 20.54 6.10 -10.70
C ALA A 15 20.23 4.75 -11.37
N ILE A 16 18.95 4.41 -11.49
CA ILE A 16 18.49 3.16 -12.09
C ILE A 16 17.31 3.41 -13.04
N ASN A 17 17.05 2.44 -13.91
CA ASN A 17 15.91 2.46 -14.82
C ASN A 17 14.67 1.90 -14.12
N ILE A 18 13.62 2.70 -14.00
CA ILE A 18 12.38 2.36 -13.28
C ILE A 18 11.19 2.46 -14.23
N VAL A 19 10.40 1.39 -14.32
CA VAL A 19 9.06 1.46 -14.94
C VAL A 19 8.02 1.71 -13.85
N SER A 20 7.12 2.68 -14.07
CA SER A 20 6.08 3.09 -13.13
C SER A 20 4.69 2.89 -13.73
N SER A 21 3.74 2.40 -12.95
CA SER A 21 2.33 2.21 -13.32
C SER A 21 1.42 2.61 -12.15
N ASN A 22 0.10 2.53 -12.32
CA ASN A 22 -0.91 2.50 -11.26
C ASN A 22 -2.19 1.84 -11.79
N ASP A 23 -3.27 1.88 -11.01
CA ASP A 23 -4.63 1.61 -11.48
C ASP A 23 -5.57 2.80 -11.40
N ASP A 24 -5.18 3.94 -10.82
CA ASP A 24 -6.00 5.16 -10.86
C ASP A 24 -6.03 5.83 -12.24
N GLY A 25 -4.98 5.64 -13.05
CA GLY A 25 -4.87 6.23 -14.39
C GLY A 25 -3.62 7.10 -14.54
N TRP A 26 -3.14 7.24 -15.78
CA TRP A 26 -1.93 7.99 -16.10
C TRP A 26 -2.05 9.49 -15.76
N ALA A 27 -3.26 10.02 -15.74
CA ALA A 27 -3.57 11.43 -15.54
C ALA A 27 -3.88 11.80 -14.07
N GLU A 28 -3.74 10.85 -13.15
CA GLU A 28 -3.91 11.07 -11.72
C GLU A 28 -2.64 11.72 -11.11
N ILE A 29 -2.81 12.54 -10.07
CA ILE A 29 -1.72 13.38 -9.53
C ILE A 29 -0.67 12.62 -8.70
N ASN A 30 -1.02 11.56 -7.95
CA ASN A 30 -0.08 10.78 -7.16
C ASN A 30 0.99 10.11 -8.02
N ILE A 31 0.61 9.47 -9.14
CA ILE A 31 1.62 8.88 -10.04
C ILE A 31 2.53 9.94 -10.66
N ARG A 32 2.02 11.16 -10.88
CA ARG A 32 2.81 12.29 -11.39
C ARG A 32 3.78 12.83 -10.34
N GLN A 33 3.33 12.99 -9.09
CA GLN A 33 4.20 13.39 -7.99
C GLN A 33 5.28 12.35 -7.72
N PHE A 34 4.93 11.06 -7.80
CA PHE A 34 5.90 9.99 -7.62
C PHE A 34 6.92 9.93 -8.77
N TYR A 35 6.47 10.09 -10.02
CA TYR A 35 7.36 10.25 -11.17
C TYR A 35 8.34 11.41 -10.99
N ASN A 36 7.84 12.58 -10.57
CA ASN A 36 8.67 13.75 -10.33
C ASN A 36 9.68 13.50 -9.20
N ALA A 37 9.26 12.89 -8.09
CA ALA A 37 10.12 12.61 -6.95
C ALA A 37 11.23 11.59 -7.27
N LEU A 38 10.91 10.50 -7.97
CA LEU A 38 11.92 9.53 -8.43
C LEU A 38 12.90 10.14 -9.45
N SER A 39 12.39 10.97 -10.38
CA SER A 39 13.24 11.65 -11.37
C SER A 39 14.16 12.66 -10.70
N ALA A 40 13.66 13.41 -9.72
CA ALA A 40 14.46 14.34 -8.92
C ALA A 40 15.51 13.62 -8.05
N ALA A 41 15.25 12.38 -7.64
CA ALA A 41 16.22 11.51 -6.98
C ALA A 41 17.29 10.94 -7.95
N GLY A 42 17.21 11.26 -9.24
CA GLY A 42 18.22 10.90 -10.25
C GLY A 42 17.91 9.61 -11.02
N HIS A 43 16.77 8.95 -10.78
CA HIS A 43 16.40 7.75 -11.52
C HIS A 43 15.91 8.08 -12.94
N SER A 44 16.10 7.15 -13.88
CA SER A 44 15.48 7.21 -15.21
C SER A 44 14.13 6.52 -15.15
N VAL A 45 13.05 7.29 -15.13
CA VAL A 45 11.70 6.76 -14.92
C VAL A 45 10.89 6.83 -16.21
N VAL A 46 10.04 5.82 -16.45
CA VAL A 46 9.03 5.82 -17.51
C VAL A 46 7.70 5.38 -16.90
N VAL A 47 6.68 6.22 -17.01
CA VAL A 47 5.31 5.89 -16.63
C VAL A 47 4.59 5.23 -17.79
N SER A 48 3.91 4.12 -17.51
CA SER A 48 2.99 3.43 -18.40
C SER A 48 1.80 2.97 -17.58
N ALA A 49 0.69 3.69 -17.67
CA ALA A 49 -0.48 3.51 -16.83
C ALA A 49 -1.79 3.51 -17.65
N PRO A 50 -2.91 3.03 -17.09
CA PRO A 50 -4.20 3.06 -17.76
C PRO A 50 -4.62 4.47 -18.23
N ALA A 51 -5.34 4.55 -19.35
CA ALA A 51 -5.93 5.79 -19.84
C ALA A 51 -7.06 6.32 -18.94
N GLU A 52 -7.70 5.42 -18.20
CA GLU A 52 -8.80 5.67 -17.26
C GLU A 52 -8.57 4.92 -15.95
N ASN A 53 -9.30 5.28 -14.89
CA ASN A 53 -9.30 4.53 -13.64
C ASN A 53 -9.77 3.07 -13.83
N GLN A 54 -8.96 2.13 -13.37
CA GLN A 54 -9.15 0.68 -13.42
C GLN A 54 -9.06 0.03 -12.03
N SER A 55 -9.41 0.76 -10.97
CA SER A 55 -9.54 0.23 -9.61
C SER A 55 -10.41 -1.03 -9.57
N GLY A 56 -10.00 -2.03 -8.80
CA GLY A 56 -10.77 -3.26 -8.61
C GLY A 56 -10.63 -4.31 -9.71
N THR A 57 -9.72 -4.11 -10.68
CA THR A 57 -9.52 -5.03 -11.83
C THR A 57 -8.55 -6.17 -11.55
N GLY A 58 -7.88 -6.19 -10.40
CA GLY A 58 -6.96 -7.25 -9.99
C GLY A 58 -5.83 -7.46 -11.01
N SER A 59 -5.66 -8.70 -11.47
CA SER A 59 -4.68 -9.04 -12.50
C SER A 59 -5.27 -9.10 -13.92
N SER A 60 -6.37 -8.38 -14.19
CA SER A 60 -6.99 -8.37 -15.52
C SER A 60 -6.02 -7.88 -16.58
N ASP A 61 -6.09 -8.49 -17.77
CA ASP A 61 -5.24 -8.16 -18.91
C ASP A 61 -6.07 -8.25 -20.20
N LYS A 62 -5.88 -7.28 -21.09
CA LYS A 62 -6.58 -7.22 -22.37
C LYS A 62 -5.75 -6.44 -23.38
N THR A 63 -5.81 -6.85 -24.64
CA THR A 63 -5.23 -6.07 -25.75
C THR A 63 -5.79 -4.65 -25.75
N PRO A 64 -4.95 -3.60 -25.70
CA PRO A 64 -5.40 -2.22 -25.79
C PRO A 64 -6.15 -1.94 -27.09
N THR A 65 -7.21 -1.14 -27.01
CA THR A 65 -8.00 -0.71 -28.18
C THR A 65 -8.05 0.81 -28.27
N THR A 66 -8.34 1.37 -29.45
CA THR A 66 -8.58 2.81 -29.61
C THR A 66 -9.60 3.31 -28.58
N LEU A 67 -9.37 4.51 -28.07
CA LEU A 67 -10.26 5.16 -27.10
C LEU A 67 -11.60 5.48 -27.75
N THR A 68 -12.69 4.99 -27.14
CA THR A 68 -14.07 5.36 -27.51
C THR A 68 -14.58 6.52 -26.68
N GLU A 69 -14.00 6.73 -25.49
CA GLU A 69 -14.26 7.86 -24.61
C GLU A 69 -12.95 8.63 -24.34
N PRO A 70 -13.01 9.91 -23.91
CA PRO A 70 -11.82 10.63 -23.49
C PRO A 70 -11.09 9.92 -22.34
N CYS A 71 -9.77 10.05 -22.28
CA CYS A 71 -9.01 9.62 -21.09
C CYS A 71 -9.53 10.35 -19.83
N GLU A 72 -9.25 9.78 -18.66
CA GLU A 72 -9.57 10.42 -17.38
C GLU A 72 -9.03 11.86 -17.31
N PHE A 73 -9.80 12.74 -16.67
CA PHE A 73 -9.54 14.19 -16.60
C PHE A 73 -9.45 14.88 -17.96
N SER A 74 -10.05 14.31 -19.00
CA SER A 74 -9.96 14.79 -20.40
C SER A 74 -8.51 14.94 -20.87
N SER A 75 -7.60 14.10 -20.35
CA SER A 75 -6.17 14.16 -20.64
C SER A 75 -5.80 13.74 -22.06
N CYS A 76 -6.73 13.08 -22.77
CA CYS A 76 -6.68 12.81 -24.19
C CYS A 76 -8.13 12.77 -24.75
N PRO A 77 -8.37 13.13 -26.01
CA PRO A 77 -9.70 13.09 -26.60
C PRO A 77 -10.16 11.67 -26.96
N SER A 78 -11.46 11.47 -27.08
CA SER A 78 -12.03 10.26 -27.73
C SER A 78 -11.47 10.11 -29.15
N GLY A 79 -11.30 8.87 -29.60
CA GLY A 79 -10.65 8.52 -30.87
C GLY A 79 -9.12 8.49 -30.80
N SER A 80 -8.52 8.82 -29.64
CA SER A 80 -7.08 8.67 -29.44
C SER A 80 -6.62 7.21 -29.61
N PRO A 81 -5.38 6.96 -30.06
CA PRO A 81 -4.85 5.62 -30.26
C PRO A 81 -4.90 4.75 -28.99
N ALA A 82 -4.78 3.43 -29.15
CA ALA A 82 -4.82 2.49 -28.02
C ALA A 82 -3.73 2.72 -26.95
N THR A 83 -2.63 3.36 -27.35
CA THR A 83 -1.51 3.76 -26.49
C THR A 83 -0.99 5.11 -26.97
N GLY A 84 -0.53 5.95 -26.06
CA GLY A 84 0.07 7.24 -26.40
C GLY A 84 0.84 7.84 -25.24
N PHE A 85 1.31 9.08 -25.40
CA PHE A 85 2.16 9.74 -24.41
C PHE A 85 1.90 11.24 -24.34
N ASN A 86 2.38 11.88 -23.27
CA ASN A 86 2.33 13.33 -23.11
C ASN A 86 3.28 14.01 -24.10
N ALA A 87 2.78 14.96 -24.89
CA ALA A 87 3.56 15.64 -25.93
C ALA A 87 4.78 16.40 -25.38
N SER A 88 4.69 16.95 -24.17
CA SER A 88 5.79 17.68 -23.52
C SER A 88 6.76 16.76 -22.78
N ASP A 89 6.33 15.56 -22.42
CA ASP A 89 7.17 14.56 -21.76
C ASP A 89 6.80 13.14 -22.21
N PRO A 90 7.52 12.56 -23.20
CA PRO A 90 7.19 11.26 -23.77
C PRO A 90 7.46 10.08 -22.81
N ARG A 91 8.00 10.33 -21.61
CA ARG A 91 8.11 9.30 -20.56
C ARG A 91 6.79 9.04 -19.85
N LEU A 92 5.78 9.88 -20.06
CA LEU A 92 4.46 9.77 -19.44
C LEU A 92 3.46 9.15 -20.42
N ASN A 93 3.31 7.83 -20.37
CA ASN A 93 2.53 7.04 -21.33
C ASN A 93 1.19 6.59 -20.74
N TYR A 94 0.16 6.59 -21.59
CA TYR A 94 -1.12 5.94 -21.32
C TYR A 94 -1.30 4.67 -22.16
N VAL A 95 -2.08 3.74 -21.62
CA VAL A 95 -2.51 2.52 -22.28
C VAL A 95 -4.02 2.37 -22.06
N ASN A 96 -4.82 2.28 -23.12
CA ASN A 96 -6.26 2.08 -22.99
C ASN A 96 -6.59 0.61 -22.70
N SER A 97 -6.22 0.16 -21.50
CA SER A 97 -6.45 -1.19 -20.98
C SER A 97 -6.21 -1.22 -19.45
N TYR A 98 -6.04 -2.42 -18.90
CA TYR A 98 -5.84 -2.67 -17.48
C TYR A 98 -4.42 -2.34 -16.97
N PRO A 99 -4.24 -2.24 -15.64
CA PRO A 99 -2.94 -1.97 -15.01
C PRO A 99 -1.86 -3.01 -15.35
N VAL A 100 -2.22 -4.31 -15.38
CA VAL A 100 -1.27 -5.36 -15.80
C VAL A 100 -0.86 -5.17 -17.25
N THR A 101 -1.80 -4.87 -18.16
CA THR A 101 -1.49 -4.56 -19.55
C THR A 101 -0.59 -3.33 -19.67
N SER A 102 -0.82 -2.32 -18.83
CA SER A 102 -0.03 -1.08 -18.81
C SER A 102 1.40 -1.34 -18.33
N MET A 103 1.58 -2.16 -17.29
CA MET A 103 2.90 -2.61 -16.85
C MET A 103 3.61 -3.45 -17.92
N LYS A 104 2.90 -4.39 -18.56
CA LYS A 104 3.40 -5.18 -19.71
C LYS A 104 3.94 -4.28 -20.82
N TYR A 105 3.14 -3.31 -21.24
CA TYR A 105 3.51 -2.34 -22.27
C TYR A 105 4.69 -1.48 -21.84
N GLY A 106 4.71 -1.04 -20.57
CA GLY A 106 5.82 -0.28 -19.99
C GLY A 106 7.14 -1.03 -20.09
N ILE A 107 7.15 -2.30 -19.65
CA ILE A 107 8.35 -3.16 -19.64
C ILE A 107 8.84 -3.46 -21.06
N SER A 108 7.93 -3.76 -21.99
CA SER A 108 8.29 -4.32 -23.30
C SER A 108 8.37 -3.30 -24.43
N THR A 109 7.73 -2.14 -24.30
CA THR A 109 7.55 -1.19 -25.40
C THR A 109 7.86 0.25 -25.00
N ALA A 110 7.23 0.78 -23.95
CA ALA A 110 7.33 2.20 -23.63
C ALA A 110 8.71 2.58 -23.07
N ALA A 111 9.27 1.75 -22.18
CA ALA A 111 10.50 2.06 -21.47
C ALA A 111 11.81 1.78 -22.24
N PRO A 112 11.94 0.70 -23.05
CA PRO A 112 13.19 0.39 -23.75
C PRO A 112 13.80 1.54 -24.56
N PRO A 113 13.05 2.39 -25.29
CA PRO A 113 13.61 3.54 -25.99
C PRO A 113 14.34 4.54 -25.07
N PHE A 114 13.91 4.68 -23.82
CA PHE A 114 14.51 5.58 -22.83
C PHE A 114 15.64 4.94 -22.04
N PHE A 115 15.74 3.61 -22.09
CA PHE A 115 16.69 2.81 -21.32
C PHE A 115 17.79 2.21 -22.21
N ASN A 116 17.97 2.72 -23.44
CA ASN A 116 18.93 2.20 -24.42
C ASN A 116 18.75 0.69 -24.68
N GLY A 117 17.49 0.23 -24.72
CA GLY A 117 17.13 -1.18 -24.88
C GLY A 117 17.31 -2.03 -23.63
N ALA A 118 17.83 -1.49 -22.52
CA ALA A 118 17.91 -2.22 -21.26
C ALA A 118 16.51 -2.43 -20.66
N ARG A 119 16.33 -3.58 -19.99
CA ARG A 119 15.11 -3.83 -19.21
C ARG A 119 15.07 -2.90 -17.99
N PRO A 120 13.86 -2.54 -17.50
CA PRO A 120 13.73 -1.86 -16.21
C PRO A 120 14.41 -2.69 -15.11
N ALA A 121 15.12 -2.02 -14.21
CA ALA A 121 15.82 -2.65 -13.09
C ALA A 121 14.88 -2.84 -11.89
N LEU A 122 13.84 -2.01 -11.79
CA LEU A 122 12.79 -2.06 -10.78
C LEU A 122 11.46 -1.62 -11.42
N ALA A 123 10.37 -2.21 -10.95
CA ALA A 123 9.01 -1.76 -11.27
C ALA A 123 8.34 -1.17 -10.02
N VAL A 124 7.57 -0.10 -10.18
CA VAL A 124 6.77 0.49 -9.11
C VAL A 124 5.34 0.70 -9.57
N SER A 125 4.37 0.58 -8.66
CA SER A 125 2.96 0.83 -8.95
C SER A 125 2.29 1.67 -7.88
N GLY A 126 1.52 2.68 -8.27
CA GLY A 126 0.87 3.64 -7.38
C GLY A 126 1.63 4.99 -7.29
N PRO A 127 1.51 5.76 -6.18
CA PRO A 127 0.66 5.49 -5.02
C PRO A 127 -0.83 5.53 -5.35
N ASN A 128 -1.56 4.48 -4.99
CA ASN A 128 -3.00 4.37 -5.19
C ASN A 128 -3.79 5.31 -4.28
N VAL A 129 -4.89 5.88 -4.78
CA VAL A 129 -5.91 6.56 -3.97
C VAL A 129 -6.75 5.50 -3.23
N GLY A 130 -6.40 5.25 -1.97
CA GLY A 130 -6.99 4.23 -1.11
C GLY A 130 -6.02 3.08 -0.82
N SER A 131 -6.17 2.47 0.36
CA SER A 131 -5.30 1.37 0.81
C SER A 131 -5.66 0.03 0.17
N ASN A 132 -4.65 -0.81 -0.06
CA ASN A 132 -4.79 -2.18 -0.56
C ASN A 132 -4.41 -3.18 0.53
N LEU A 133 -5.34 -3.41 1.47
CA LEU A 133 -5.13 -4.21 2.68
C LEU A 133 -5.81 -5.57 2.59
N GLY A 134 -5.11 -6.64 3.00
CA GLY A 134 -5.70 -7.97 3.15
C GLY A 134 -6.39 -8.47 1.87
N LEU A 135 -7.69 -8.81 1.94
CA LEU A 135 -8.40 -9.36 0.77
C LEU A 135 -8.50 -8.39 -0.42
N ALA A 136 -8.34 -7.08 -0.21
CA ALA A 136 -8.32 -6.10 -1.30
C ALA A 136 -7.16 -6.33 -2.28
N VAL A 137 -6.05 -6.93 -1.80
CA VAL A 137 -4.87 -7.26 -2.61
C VAL A 137 -5.20 -8.10 -3.85
N TYR A 138 -6.18 -9.00 -3.78
CA TYR A 138 -6.57 -9.82 -4.93
C TYR A 138 -7.25 -9.03 -6.04
N PHE A 139 -7.97 -7.95 -5.67
CA PHE A 139 -8.74 -7.11 -6.59
C PHE A 139 -8.01 -5.81 -6.94
N SER A 140 -6.91 -5.52 -6.27
CA SER A 140 -6.10 -4.33 -6.53
C SER A 140 -5.40 -4.42 -7.88
N GLY A 141 -5.64 -3.43 -8.75
CA GLY A 141 -4.91 -3.27 -10.00
C GLY A 141 -3.48 -2.80 -9.77
N THR A 142 -3.27 -1.92 -8.78
CA THR A 142 -1.94 -1.49 -8.34
C THR A 142 -1.08 -2.68 -7.89
N VAL A 143 -1.62 -3.58 -7.08
CA VAL A 143 -0.90 -4.82 -6.75
C VAL A 143 -0.77 -5.73 -7.96
N GLY A 144 -1.83 -5.87 -8.77
CA GLY A 144 -1.78 -6.68 -9.99
C GLY A 144 -0.61 -6.32 -10.91
N ALA A 145 -0.37 -5.02 -11.12
CA ALA A 145 0.74 -4.51 -11.91
C ALA A 145 2.12 -4.87 -11.31
N ALA A 146 2.32 -4.62 -10.01
CA ALA A 146 3.56 -4.97 -9.31
C ALA A 146 3.82 -6.49 -9.29
N HIS A 147 2.78 -7.27 -8.99
CA HIS A 147 2.82 -8.73 -9.00
C HIS A 147 3.21 -9.27 -10.39
N TYR A 148 2.61 -8.76 -11.46
CA TYR A 148 3.00 -9.15 -12.82
C TYR A 148 4.47 -8.83 -13.12
N ALA A 149 4.97 -7.65 -12.72
CA ALA A 149 6.37 -7.30 -12.93
C ALA A 149 7.32 -8.28 -12.23
N ALA A 150 7.00 -8.67 -10.99
CA ALA A 150 7.74 -9.69 -10.25
C ALA A 150 7.72 -11.06 -10.94
N GLU A 151 6.56 -11.50 -11.45
CA GLU A 151 6.46 -12.72 -12.27
C GLU A 151 7.27 -12.62 -13.58
N ALA A 152 7.38 -11.41 -14.15
CA ALA A 152 8.20 -11.14 -15.32
C ALA A 152 9.71 -11.02 -15.01
N GLY A 153 10.13 -11.28 -13.77
CA GLY A 153 11.52 -11.24 -13.32
C GLY A 153 12.06 -9.84 -13.06
N ILE A 154 11.18 -8.85 -12.82
CA ILE A 154 11.55 -7.49 -12.44
C ILE A 154 11.08 -7.25 -10.99
N PRO A 155 11.98 -6.96 -10.04
CA PRO A 155 11.58 -6.70 -8.65
C PRO A 155 10.60 -5.53 -8.61
N ALA A 156 9.58 -5.62 -7.74
CA ALA A 156 8.44 -4.69 -7.79
C ALA A 156 7.95 -4.21 -6.43
N ILE A 157 7.42 -2.98 -6.39
CA ILE A 157 6.82 -2.39 -5.18
C ILE A 157 5.48 -1.74 -5.54
N ALA A 158 4.42 -2.10 -4.81
CA ALA A 158 3.10 -1.47 -4.86
C ALA A 158 2.96 -0.49 -3.70
N PHE A 159 2.44 0.71 -3.98
CA PHE A 159 2.23 1.79 -3.00
C PHE A 159 0.76 2.20 -2.96
N SER A 160 0.23 2.42 -1.77
CA SER A 160 -1.17 2.79 -1.55
C SER A 160 -1.31 3.81 -0.41
N GLY A 161 -2.09 4.88 -0.59
CA GLY A 161 -2.33 5.88 0.45
C GLY A 161 -3.75 5.81 1.01
N SER A 162 -3.94 5.84 2.32
CA SER A 162 -5.27 5.73 2.93
C SER A 162 -6.14 7.00 2.81
N SER A 163 -5.54 8.12 2.44
CA SER A 163 -6.21 9.43 2.32
C SER A 163 -6.09 10.00 0.91
N GLY A 164 -6.86 11.06 0.64
CA GLY A 164 -6.90 11.72 -0.66
C GLY A 164 -8.11 11.32 -1.50
N SER A 165 -8.13 11.83 -2.72
CA SER A 165 -9.24 11.69 -3.65
C SER A 165 -8.71 11.77 -5.08
N PRO A 166 -9.40 11.18 -6.08
CA PRO A 166 -9.00 11.32 -7.48
C PRO A 166 -8.81 12.79 -7.83
N THR A 167 -7.60 13.13 -8.27
CA THR A 167 -7.19 14.52 -8.53
C THR A 167 -6.41 14.58 -9.83
N ALA A 168 -6.79 15.51 -10.71
CA ALA A 168 -6.18 15.66 -12.01
C ALA A 168 -4.71 16.11 -11.91
N TRP A 169 -3.87 15.61 -12.80
CA TRP A 169 -2.44 15.95 -12.93
C TRP A 169 -2.14 17.45 -13.05
N ASN A 170 -3.09 18.25 -13.53
CA ASN A 170 -2.96 19.70 -13.74
C ASN A 170 -3.64 20.53 -12.63
N ALA A 171 -4.14 19.90 -11.57
CA ALA A 171 -4.64 20.59 -10.39
C ALA A 171 -3.49 21.05 -9.48
N ALA A 172 -3.81 21.88 -8.48
CA ALA A 172 -2.87 22.16 -7.40
C ALA A 172 -2.52 20.87 -6.67
N VAL A 173 -1.22 20.64 -6.42
CA VAL A 173 -0.73 19.42 -5.76
C VAL A 173 -1.23 19.39 -4.31
N PRO A 174 -2.06 18.41 -3.92
CA PRO A 174 -2.48 18.26 -2.54
C PRO A 174 -1.32 17.80 -1.66
N ALA A 175 -1.31 18.22 -0.39
CA ALA A 175 -0.27 17.83 0.58
C ALA A 175 -0.10 16.30 0.68
N TYR A 176 -1.20 15.54 0.70
CA TYR A 176 -1.13 14.08 0.76
C TYR A 176 -0.36 13.47 -0.42
N SER A 177 -0.54 14.01 -1.62
CA SER A 177 0.07 13.51 -2.85
C SER A 177 1.58 13.74 -2.82
N GLN A 178 2.00 14.91 -2.34
CA GLN A 178 3.41 15.24 -2.16
C GLN A 178 4.07 14.31 -1.13
N VAL A 179 3.44 14.11 0.03
CA VAL A 179 3.95 13.24 1.10
C VAL A 179 4.02 11.78 0.64
N TYR A 180 3.00 11.26 -0.04
CA TYR A 180 3.00 9.89 -0.57
C TYR A 180 4.07 9.68 -1.65
N GLY A 181 4.28 10.65 -2.55
CA GLY A 181 5.38 10.60 -3.51
C GLY A 181 6.76 10.56 -2.84
N GLN A 182 6.96 11.32 -1.77
CA GLN A 182 8.19 11.32 -0.98
C GLN A 182 8.39 10.00 -0.23
N LEU A 183 7.36 9.47 0.44
CA LEU A 183 7.43 8.19 1.15
C LEU A 183 7.72 7.02 0.20
N ALA A 184 7.03 6.97 -0.95
CA ALA A 184 7.27 5.95 -1.96
C ALA A 184 8.70 6.01 -2.51
N THR A 185 9.22 7.23 -2.72
CA THR A 185 10.62 7.45 -3.11
C THR A 185 11.59 7.02 -2.02
N LYS A 186 11.30 7.27 -0.74
CA LYS A 186 12.12 6.85 0.41
C LYS A 186 12.26 5.34 0.48
N VAL A 187 11.16 4.59 0.35
CA VAL A 187 11.18 3.12 0.30
C VAL A 187 11.92 2.61 -0.93
N THR A 188 11.66 3.20 -2.11
CA THR A 188 12.32 2.83 -3.37
C THR A 188 13.84 3.00 -3.26
N ASN A 189 14.30 4.17 -2.82
CA ASN A 189 15.72 4.48 -2.65
C ASN A 189 16.37 3.56 -1.62
N LYS A 190 15.67 3.19 -0.55
CA LYS A 190 16.19 2.25 0.43
C LYS A 190 16.45 0.87 -0.19
N ILE A 191 15.52 0.36 -0.98
CA ILE A 191 15.68 -0.91 -1.70
C ILE A 191 16.82 -0.83 -2.72
N VAL A 192 16.92 0.27 -3.48
CA VAL A 192 18.03 0.48 -4.43
C VAL A 192 19.38 0.51 -3.71
N ALA A 193 19.47 1.25 -2.60
CA ALA A 193 20.69 1.35 -1.79
C ALA A 193 21.10 0.02 -1.14
N SER A 194 20.16 -0.93 -0.95
CA SER A 194 20.46 -2.27 -0.45
C SER A 194 21.20 -3.17 -1.45
N GLY A 195 21.36 -2.73 -2.70
CA GLY A 195 22.11 -3.42 -3.74
C GLY A 195 21.34 -4.53 -4.46
N THR A 196 21.90 -4.97 -5.59
CA THR A 196 21.32 -6.02 -6.44
C THR A 196 21.63 -7.43 -5.93
N PRO A 197 20.72 -8.42 -6.08
CA PRO A 197 19.35 -8.25 -6.57
C PRO A 197 18.53 -7.40 -5.59
N TYR A 198 17.73 -6.46 -6.11
CA TYR A 198 17.01 -5.49 -5.27
C TYR A 198 15.97 -6.15 -4.36
N LEU A 199 15.28 -7.17 -4.88
CA LEU A 199 14.44 -8.10 -4.13
C LEU A 199 14.73 -9.53 -4.60
N PRO A 200 14.39 -10.57 -3.82
CA PRO A 200 14.45 -11.94 -4.28
C PRO A 200 13.54 -12.19 -5.50
N ASP A 201 13.80 -13.27 -6.23
CA ASP A 201 12.99 -13.65 -7.40
C ASP A 201 11.52 -13.84 -7.01
N GLN A 202 10.61 -13.35 -7.87
CA GLN A 202 9.15 -13.38 -7.68
C GLN A 202 8.62 -12.69 -6.41
N VAL A 203 9.46 -11.92 -5.71
CA VAL A 203 9.05 -11.10 -4.57
C VAL A 203 8.63 -9.71 -5.03
N TRP A 204 7.53 -9.25 -4.45
CA TRP A 204 7.08 -7.86 -4.54
C TRP A 204 6.73 -7.34 -3.16
N LEU A 205 6.76 -6.02 -2.97
CA LEU A 205 6.38 -5.39 -1.71
C LEU A 205 5.02 -4.72 -1.82
N ASN A 206 4.15 -4.89 -0.82
CA ASN A 206 2.93 -4.11 -0.64
C ASN A 206 3.16 -3.06 0.44
N VAL A 207 3.06 -1.78 0.08
CA VAL A 207 3.32 -0.67 0.99
C VAL A 207 2.06 0.17 1.14
N ASN A 208 1.58 0.33 2.38
CA ASN A 208 0.41 1.16 2.66
C ASN A 208 0.77 2.30 3.62
N PHE A 209 0.50 3.53 3.18
CA PHE A 209 0.67 4.73 3.97
C PHE A 209 -0.63 5.07 4.72
N PRO A 210 -0.55 5.49 6.00
CA PRO A 210 -1.71 5.98 6.73
C PRO A 210 -2.09 7.38 6.23
N GLU A 211 -3.06 7.99 6.91
CA GLU A 211 -3.59 9.29 6.53
C GLU A 211 -2.52 10.37 6.68
N VAL A 212 -2.42 11.25 5.69
CA VAL A 212 -1.63 12.48 5.80
C VAL A 212 -2.49 13.50 6.55
N SER A 213 -2.02 13.88 7.73
CA SER A 213 -2.75 14.73 8.66
C SER A 213 -1.82 15.84 9.17
N ASN A 214 -2.30 16.69 10.08
CA ASN A 214 -1.46 17.69 10.72
C ASN A 214 -0.32 17.07 11.56
N GLU A 215 -0.52 15.85 12.08
CA GLU A 215 0.49 15.11 12.86
C GLU A 215 1.43 14.29 11.96
N CYS A 216 0.96 13.92 10.77
CA CYS A 216 1.68 13.15 9.76
C CYS A 216 1.80 13.98 8.48
N SER A 217 2.55 15.08 8.55
CA SER A 217 2.55 16.14 7.53
C SER A 217 3.78 16.14 6.62
N SER A 218 4.84 15.44 7.05
CA SER A 218 6.10 15.27 6.34
C SER A 218 6.49 13.80 6.25
N ALA A 219 7.19 13.41 5.19
CA ALA A 219 7.68 12.04 5.02
C ALA A 219 8.63 11.55 6.14
N ASP A 220 9.20 12.46 6.93
CA ASP A 220 10.06 12.13 8.07
C ASP A 220 9.28 11.86 9.37
N ASP A 221 7.99 12.20 9.42
CA ASP A 221 7.12 11.88 10.56
C ASP A 221 6.80 10.37 10.60
N PHE A 222 6.92 9.69 9.46
CA PHE A 222 6.47 8.31 9.28
C PHE A 222 7.51 7.28 9.70
N LYS A 223 7.03 6.22 10.34
CA LYS A 223 7.81 5.05 10.78
C LYS A 223 7.35 3.82 10.01
N PHE A 224 8.30 3.01 9.54
CA PHE A 224 8.00 1.85 8.70
C PHE A 224 8.00 0.58 9.54
N VAL A 225 7.04 -0.30 9.30
CA VAL A 225 6.86 -1.55 10.03
C VAL A 225 6.80 -2.69 9.01
N LEU A 226 7.65 -3.71 9.22
CA LEU A 226 7.52 -4.96 8.48
C LEU A 226 6.24 -5.66 8.93
N SER A 227 5.37 -5.97 7.97
CA SER A 227 4.02 -6.47 8.22
C SER A 227 3.71 -7.66 7.33
N ARG A 228 2.51 -8.20 7.48
CA ARG A 228 1.94 -9.24 6.60
C ARG A 228 0.60 -8.84 6.01
N ILE A 229 0.32 -9.31 4.80
CA ILE A 229 -0.90 -9.05 4.04
C ILE A 229 -2.09 -9.74 4.71
N PHE A 230 -1.99 -11.04 4.98
CA PHE A 230 -3.11 -11.83 5.49
C PHE A 230 -2.94 -12.15 6.97
N SER A 231 -3.98 -12.71 7.58
CA SER A 231 -3.88 -13.23 8.95
C SER A 231 -3.02 -14.50 8.98
N GLY A 232 -2.11 -14.59 9.96
CA GLY A 232 -1.21 -15.73 10.14
C GLY A 232 -1.81 -16.98 10.78
N ILE A 233 -3.11 -17.01 11.03
CA ILE A 233 -3.78 -18.11 11.75
C ILE A 233 -3.58 -19.47 11.04
N PHE A 234 -3.42 -19.47 9.71
CA PHE A 234 -3.27 -20.67 8.90
C PHE A 234 -1.95 -20.75 8.12
N SER A 235 -0.96 -19.92 8.47
CA SER A 235 0.36 -19.92 7.82
C SER A 235 1.46 -20.40 8.77
N ALA A 236 2.60 -20.78 8.21
CA ALA A 236 3.84 -20.96 8.98
C ALA A 236 4.26 -19.65 9.69
N ASP A 237 5.25 -19.74 10.56
CA ASP A 237 5.89 -18.59 11.20
C ASP A 237 6.48 -17.61 10.18
N ASP A 238 6.43 -16.33 10.55
CA ASP A 238 7.06 -15.24 9.83
C ASP A 238 8.52 -15.11 10.30
N VAL A 239 9.29 -14.23 9.65
CA VAL A 239 10.62 -13.85 10.13
C VAL A 239 10.52 -13.33 11.57
N GLU A 240 11.43 -13.80 12.42
CA GLU A 240 11.51 -13.31 13.78
C GLU A 240 12.01 -11.87 13.79
N THR A 241 11.18 -10.97 14.32
CA THR A 241 11.55 -9.58 14.57
C THR A 241 11.02 -9.16 15.92
N CYS A 242 11.85 -8.44 16.67
CA CYS A 242 11.47 -7.87 17.96
C CYS A 242 10.90 -8.89 18.97
N GLY A 243 11.40 -10.12 18.96
CA GLY A 243 10.98 -11.20 19.87
C GLY A 243 9.66 -11.88 19.49
N SER A 244 9.16 -11.69 18.27
CA SER A 244 7.98 -12.38 17.75
C SER A 244 8.26 -13.00 16.38
N SER A 245 7.82 -14.24 16.18
CA SER A 245 7.78 -14.92 14.87
C SER A 245 6.48 -14.70 14.11
N ARG A 246 5.74 -13.65 14.49
CA ARG A 246 4.49 -13.25 13.85
C ARG A 246 4.57 -11.78 13.54
N LEU A 247 4.36 -11.40 12.28
CA LEU A 247 4.31 -9.99 11.89
C LEU A 247 2.89 -9.42 12.11
N PRO A 248 2.73 -8.13 12.45
CA PRO A 248 1.42 -7.49 12.48
C PRO A 248 0.82 -7.43 11.07
N THR A 249 -0.51 -7.48 10.96
CA THR A 249 -1.15 -7.30 9.65
C THR A 249 -1.04 -5.85 9.17
N GLU A 250 -1.08 -5.63 7.85
CA GLU A 250 -1.10 -4.29 7.27
C GLU A 250 -2.21 -3.41 7.88
N SER A 251 -3.41 -3.99 8.08
CA SER A 251 -4.53 -3.28 8.71
C SER A 251 -4.26 -2.92 10.17
N THR A 252 -3.53 -3.76 10.91
CA THR A 252 -3.11 -3.43 12.29
C THR A 252 -2.14 -2.26 12.29
N VAL A 253 -1.15 -2.27 11.40
CA VAL A 253 -0.14 -1.21 11.32
C VAL A 253 -0.76 0.12 10.93
N VAL A 254 -1.47 0.17 9.80
CA VAL A 254 -2.06 1.41 9.27
C VAL A 254 -3.23 1.90 10.15
N GLY A 255 -3.89 1.00 10.87
CA GLY A 255 -4.96 1.34 11.81
C GLY A 255 -4.48 1.73 13.21
N THR A 256 -3.17 1.72 13.47
CA THR A 256 -2.62 2.21 14.74
C THR A 256 -2.47 3.73 14.67
N ASP A 257 -2.94 4.43 15.70
CA ASP A 257 -2.72 5.86 15.87
C ASP A 257 -1.23 6.24 15.73
N GLY A 258 -0.97 7.21 14.86
CA GLY A 258 0.37 7.67 14.49
C GLY A 258 0.71 7.40 13.03
N CYS A 259 1.93 7.78 12.64
CA CYS A 259 2.35 7.78 11.24
C CYS A 259 3.03 6.44 10.86
N TYR A 260 2.32 5.32 11.01
CA TYR A 260 2.89 3.99 10.76
C TYR A 260 2.59 3.47 9.34
N VAL A 261 3.65 3.25 8.57
CA VAL A 261 3.61 2.68 7.21
C VAL A 261 3.81 1.17 7.30
N SER A 262 2.92 0.41 6.66
CA SER A 262 3.09 -1.04 6.53
C SER A 262 3.93 -1.38 5.30
N ILE A 263 4.84 -2.34 5.44
CA ILE A 263 5.58 -2.95 4.31
C ILE A 263 5.44 -4.46 4.44
N SER A 264 4.72 -5.08 3.52
CA SER A 264 4.52 -6.52 3.47
C SER A 264 5.21 -7.16 2.30
N VAL A 265 5.69 -8.39 2.51
CA VAL A 265 6.44 -9.17 1.51
C VAL A 265 5.49 -10.13 0.82
N GLY A 266 5.09 -9.79 -0.40
CA GLY A 266 4.23 -10.61 -1.24
C GLY A 266 5.01 -11.63 -2.06
N TRP A 267 4.39 -12.79 -2.29
CA TRP A 267 4.91 -13.86 -3.13
C TRP A 267 4.14 -13.99 -4.46
N SER A 268 4.55 -14.94 -5.30
CA SER A 268 4.03 -15.19 -6.65
C SER A 268 2.53 -15.52 -6.69
N ASP A 269 1.92 -15.97 -5.60
CA ASP A 269 0.48 -16.27 -5.52
C ASP A 269 -0.32 -15.15 -4.84
N LYS A 270 0.31 -13.97 -4.67
CA LYS A 270 -0.19 -12.81 -3.94
C LYS A 270 -0.43 -13.05 -2.45
N THR A 271 0.07 -14.15 -1.88
CA THR A 271 0.09 -14.36 -0.43
C THR A 271 1.37 -13.84 0.22
N ASP A 272 1.46 -13.93 1.54
CA ASP A 272 2.67 -13.62 2.29
C ASP A 272 3.81 -14.56 1.91
N ALA A 273 5.00 -14.02 1.65
CA ALA A 273 6.20 -14.82 1.45
C ALA A 273 6.61 -15.57 2.73
N ALA A 274 7.37 -16.66 2.58
CA ALA A 274 7.88 -17.44 3.72
C ALA A 274 8.92 -16.66 4.55
N ALA A 275 9.13 -17.08 5.80
CA ALA A 275 10.02 -16.40 6.75
C ALA A 275 11.46 -16.18 6.25
N ASP A 276 12.03 -17.13 5.50
CA ASP A 276 13.37 -17.02 4.94
C ASP A 276 13.45 -15.92 3.87
N VAL A 277 12.42 -15.79 3.03
CA VAL A 277 12.27 -14.70 2.06
C VAL A 277 12.04 -13.37 2.76
N GLN A 278 11.17 -13.34 3.76
CA GLN A 278 10.92 -12.15 4.59
C GLN A 278 12.21 -11.66 5.27
N ALA A 279 13.08 -12.57 5.73
CA ALA A 279 14.36 -12.22 6.35
C ALA A 279 15.32 -11.50 5.40
N ILE A 280 15.33 -11.87 4.11
CA ILE A 280 16.12 -11.15 3.10
C ILE A 280 15.61 -9.71 2.94
N VAL A 281 14.29 -9.52 2.90
CA VAL A 281 13.70 -8.19 2.79
C VAL A 281 13.91 -7.37 4.07
N LEU A 282 13.79 -7.99 5.23
CA LEU A 282 14.09 -7.38 6.53
C LEU A 282 15.51 -6.80 6.56
N ASP A 283 16.51 -7.56 6.12
CA ASP A 283 17.91 -7.11 6.03
C ASP A 283 18.07 -5.92 5.08
N LYS A 284 17.43 -5.98 3.90
CA LYS A 284 17.46 -4.91 2.89
C LYS A 284 16.82 -3.61 3.37
N LEU A 285 15.70 -3.71 4.08
CA LEU A 285 15.02 -2.56 4.66
C LEU A 285 15.77 -2.01 5.87
N GLY A 286 16.48 -2.85 6.63
CA GLY A 286 17.45 -2.46 7.65
C GLY A 286 16.96 -1.33 8.57
N ASP A 287 17.71 -0.22 8.59
CA ASP A 287 17.47 0.97 9.41
C ASP A 287 16.24 1.81 8.99
N LEU A 288 15.60 1.52 7.86
CA LEU A 288 14.32 2.14 7.52
C LEU A 288 13.20 1.67 8.46
N LEU A 289 13.31 0.44 8.96
CA LEU A 289 12.29 -0.15 9.82
C LEU A 289 12.40 0.37 11.24
N GLY A 290 11.29 0.88 11.76
CA GLY A 290 11.10 1.01 13.20
C GLY A 290 10.88 -0.39 13.77
N ALA A 291 11.62 -0.76 14.81
CA ALA A 291 11.45 -2.07 15.43
C ALA A 291 10.14 -2.07 16.26
N VAL A 292 9.23 -2.99 15.95
CA VAL A 292 7.92 -3.15 16.62
C VAL A 292 7.95 -4.34 17.56
N ARG A 293 7.94 -4.12 18.88
CA ARG A 293 7.83 -5.22 19.86
C ARG A 293 6.40 -5.67 20.07
N ASN A 294 6.25 -7.00 20.15
CA ASN A 294 5.16 -7.76 20.75
C ASN A 294 3.76 -7.57 20.14
N ASN A 295 3.40 -8.54 19.31
CA ASN A 295 2.06 -8.82 18.78
C ASN A 295 1.03 -9.27 19.83
N VAL A 296 0.83 -8.53 20.92
CA VAL A 296 -0.18 -8.89 21.94
C VAL A 296 -1.12 -7.72 22.23
N ILE A 297 -2.38 -7.88 21.81
CA ILE A 297 -3.53 -7.30 22.49
C ILE A 297 -4.06 -8.38 23.43
N GLU A 298 -3.68 -8.34 24.71
CA GLU A 298 -4.43 -9.00 25.78
C GLU A 298 -4.43 -8.11 27.03
N TRP A 299 -5.63 -7.87 27.55
CA TRP A 299 -5.87 -7.12 28.77
C TRP A 299 -5.36 -7.93 29.97
N SER A 300 -4.42 -7.39 30.73
CA SER A 300 -4.05 -7.96 32.03
C SER A 300 -5.25 -7.87 32.99
N GLN A 301 -5.72 -9.02 33.48
CA GLN A 301 -6.43 -9.12 34.75
C GLN A 301 -5.39 -9.31 35.86
N ASP A 302 -5.02 -8.25 36.55
CA ASP A 302 -4.37 -8.36 37.86
C ASP A 302 -5.40 -8.04 38.97
N PRO A 303 -5.74 -9.00 39.86
CA PRO A 303 -6.76 -8.81 40.90
C PRO A 303 -6.33 -7.97 42.12
N ASN A 304 -5.09 -7.46 42.20
CA ASN A 304 -4.55 -7.00 43.49
C ASN A 304 -4.29 -5.49 43.63
N VAL A 305 -5.16 -4.62 43.10
CA VAL A 305 -5.11 -3.19 43.44
C VAL A 305 -6.50 -2.58 43.69
N ILE A 306 -6.98 -2.68 44.93
CA ILE A 306 -8.01 -1.81 45.58
C ILE A 306 -7.71 -1.85 47.10
N PRO A 307 -7.97 -0.82 47.96
CA PRO A 307 -8.50 0.55 47.75
C PRO A 307 -7.72 1.69 48.47
N ALA A 308 -7.79 2.91 47.93
CA ALA A 308 -7.88 4.12 48.75
C ALA A 308 -8.63 5.21 47.99
N LEU A 309 -9.96 5.24 48.11
CA LEU A 309 -10.80 6.45 48.22
C LEU A 309 -12.29 6.03 48.18
N LEU A 310 -12.81 5.58 49.31
CA LEU A 310 -14.23 5.66 49.63
C LEU A 310 -14.35 5.99 51.12
N ALA A 311 -14.55 7.27 51.43
CA ALA A 311 -15.16 7.73 52.67
C ALA A 311 -16.29 8.70 52.30
N PRO A 312 -17.54 8.49 52.78
CA PRO A 312 -18.67 9.37 52.49
C PRO A 312 -18.91 10.43 53.58
N ALA A 313 -19.66 11.46 53.16
CA ALA A 313 -20.46 12.41 53.95
C ALA A 313 -19.82 13.73 54.45
N ALA A 314 -20.29 14.88 53.90
CA ALA A 314 -21.32 15.76 54.48
C ALA A 314 -21.30 17.17 53.82
N PRO A 315 -22.44 17.92 53.79
CA PRO A 315 -22.59 19.14 52.99
C PRO A 315 -22.24 20.41 53.78
N LYS A 316 -21.69 21.43 53.11
CA LYS A 316 -21.68 22.81 53.61
C LYS A 316 -22.05 23.81 52.52
N VAL A 317 -23.05 24.62 52.86
CA VAL A 317 -23.54 25.81 52.17
C VAL A 317 -22.47 26.90 52.16
N GLY A 318 -22.36 27.64 51.07
CA GLY A 318 -21.55 28.86 50.97
C GLY A 318 -21.86 29.63 49.68
N VAL A 319 -22.66 30.68 49.82
CA VAL A 319 -22.93 31.71 48.80
C VAL A 319 -21.67 32.56 48.60
N LEU A 320 -21.30 32.88 47.36
CA LEU A 320 -20.55 34.09 47.00
C LEU A 320 -20.78 34.42 45.51
N GLU A 321 -21.36 35.60 45.28
CA GLU A 321 -21.59 36.27 43.99
C GLU A 321 -20.29 36.87 43.39
N ILE A 322 -20.46 37.45 42.17
CA ILE A 322 -19.66 38.49 41.48
C ILE A 322 -18.71 37.92 40.38
N LYS A 323 -18.69 38.35 39.11
CA LYS A 323 -19.46 39.29 38.26
C LYS A 323 -19.21 38.91 36.79
N ALA A 324 -20.21 39.12 35.93
CA ALA A 324 -20.09 39.02 34.48
C ALA A 324 -19.18 40.13 33.91
N LYS A 325 -18.37 39.80 32.89
CA LYS A 325 -17.61 40.77 32.08
C LYS A 325 -18.15 40.76 30.65
N GLN A 326 -18.36 41.98 30.16
CA GLN A 326 -19.03 42.41 28.94
C GLN A 326 -18.47 41.81 27.63
N LEU A 327 -19.38 41.46 26.72
CA LEU A 327 -19.17 41.38 25.27
C LEU A 327 -20.08 42.44 24.62
N PRO A 328 -19.60 43.30 23.70
CA PRO A 328 -20.46 44.25 23.01
C PRO A 328 -21.20 43.58 21.84
N GLU A 329 -22.51 43.80 21.83
CA GLU A 329 -23.46 43.52 20.76
C GLU A 329 -23.22 44.49 19.58
N LEU A 330 -23.21 43.98 18.36
CA LEU A 330 -23.47 44.80 17.16
C LEU A 330 -24.59 44.12 16.35
N THR A 331 -25.80 44.63 16.54
CA THR A 331 -27.01 44.32 15.78
C THR A 331 -27.25 45.39 14.74
N LEU A 332 -27.66 45.02 13.52
CA LEU A 332 -28.47 45.83 12.59
C LEU A 332 -29.05 44.93 11.47
N PRO A 333 -30.18 45.30 10.81
CA PRO A 333 -31.44 44.56 10.95
C PRO A 333 -31.93 43.82 9.69
N ARG A 334 -32.87 42.89 9.88
CA ARG A 334 -33.70 42.30 8.81
C ARG A 334 -34.86 43.23 8.46
N PRO A 335 -35.20 43.42 7.17
CA PRO A 335 -36.50 43.94 6.78
C PRO A 335 -37.53 42.83 6.56
N SER A 336 -38.77 43.17 6.90
CA SER A 336 -40.00 42.38 6.84
C SER A 336 -40.60 42.27 5.45
N ARG A 337 -41.51 41.31 5.33
CA ARG A 337 -42.28 40.93 4.13
C ARG A 337 -43.49 41.86 3.95
N SER A 338 -43.48 42.71 2.93
CA SER A 338 -44.69 43.24 2.28
C SER A 338 -44.35 43.91 0.95
N GLU A 339 -45.22 43.68 -0.03
CA GLU A 339 -45.43 44.41 -1.28
C GLU A 339 -44.78 43.90 -2.58
N VAL A 340 -45.71 43.48 -3.43
CA VAL A 340 -45.66 42.95 -4.78
C VAL A 340 -45.72 44.13 -5.77
N ALA A 341 -45.12 43.91 -6.94
CA ALA A 341 -45.46 44.49 -8.25
C ALA A 341 -44.54 45.58 -8.85
N ASN A 342 -44.19 45.27 -10.11
CA ASN A 342 -43.95 46.15 -11.25
C ASN A 342 -42.60 46.85 -11.40
N GLY A 343 -41.89 46.41 -12.45
CA GLY A 343 -41.76 47.27 -13.63
C GLY A 343 -40.43 47.98 -13.84
N ALA A 344 -39.58 47.33 -14.64
CA ALA A 344 -38.78 47.88 -15.74
C ALA A 344 -37.68 48.97 -15.50
N ALA A 345 -36.57 48.70 -16.19
CA ALA A 345 -35.65 49.62 -16.87
C ALA A 345 -34.51 50.30 -16.08
N ASN A 346 -33.30 49.78 -16.31
CA ASN A 346 -32.13 50.43 -16.97
C ASN A 346 -30.83 49.82 -16.40
N ALA A 347 -30.07 49.07 -17.21
CA ALA A 347 -28.94 49.54 -18.04
C ALA A 347 -27.76 49.95 -17.13
N ASP A 348 -26.51 49.55 -17.31
CA ASP A 348 -25.73 49.11 -18.46
C ASP A 348 -24.33 48.83 -17.87
N TRP A 349 -23.59 47.77 -18.21
CA TRP A 349 -22.11 47.77 -18.24
C TRP A 349 -21.59 46.53 -18.98
N PHE A 350 -21.31 46.78 -20.26
CA PHE A 350 -20.26 46.23 -21.12
C PHE A 350 -20.43 44.90 -21.90
N PRO A 351 -19.98 44.88 -23.17
CA PRO A 351 -20.66 44.17 -24.25
C PRO A 351 -19.68 43.36 -25.10
N GLN A 352 -19.45 42.09 -24.81
CA GLN A 352 -18.82 41.18 -25.80
C GLN A 352 -19.45 39.80 -25.66
N TYR A 353 -19.79 39.19 -26.81
CA TYR A 353 -20.51 37.92 -27.01
C TYR A 353 -22.04 37.98 -27.14
N LYS A 354 -22.50 38.61 -28.25
CA LYS A 354 -23.76 38.24 -28.90
C LYS A 354 -23.48 37.40 -30.16
N ARG A 355 -24.20 36.28 -30.24
CA ARG A 355 -24.37 35.32 -31.35
C ARG A 355 -23.22 34.30 -31.46
N ILE A 356 -23.46 33.00 -31.29
CA ILE A 356 -24.50 32.22 -31.95
C ILE A 356 -25.29 31.35 -30.95
N ALA A 357 -26.61 31.59 -30.92
CA ALA A 357 -27.61 30.66 -30.40
C ALA A 357 -27.99 29.71 -31.54
N ASN A 358 -27.73 28.42 -31.35
CA ASN A 358 -28.46 27.26 -31.90
C ASN A 358 -27.73 25.99 -31.41
N MET A 359 -28.01 25.59 -30.17
CA MET A 359 -27.72 24.24 -29.68
C MET A 359 -29.03 23.59 -29.22
N PRO A 360 -29.30 22.33 -29.57
CA PRO A 360 -30.41 21.57 -29.00
C PRO A 360 -30.14 21.31 -27.51
N GLU A 361 -31.22 21.14 -26.74
CA GLU A 361 -31.20 20.87 -25.30
C GLU A 361 -30.16 19.81 -24.91
N LEU A 362 -29.28 20.15 -23.97
CA LEU A 362 -28.37 19.19 -23.34
C LEU A 362 -29.21 18.15 -22.57
N PRO A 363 -28.95 16.83 -22.73
CA PRO A 363 -29.59 15.84 -21.89
C PRO A 363 -29.14 16.05 -20.44
N THR A 364 -30.10 16.01 -19.53
CA THR A 364 -29.84 16.00 -18.09
C THR A 364 -28.90 14.84 -17.74
N PRO A 365 -27.90 15.04 -16.86
CA PRO A 365 -26.99 13.96 -16.50
C PRO A 365 -27.78 12.84 -15.80
N PRO A 366 -27.49 11.56 -16.08
CA PRO A 366 -28.15 10.46 -15.39
C PRO A 366 -27.79 10.51 -13.90
N PRO A 367 -28.70 10.08 -13.01
CA PRO A 367 -28.45 10.11 -11.57
C PRO A 367 -27.23 9.23 -11.21
N TYR A 368 -26.28 9.84 -10.50
CA TYR A 368 -25.09 9.20 -9.96
C TYR A 368 -25.46 7.93 -9.17
N ARG A 369 -25.08 6.78 -9.73
CA ARG A 369 -25.31 5.48 -9.12
C ARG A 369 -24.32 5.34 -7.96
N ARG A 370 -24.77 5.56 -6.72
CA ARG A 370 -24.03 5.15 -5.51
C ARG A 370 -23.62 3.68 -5.67
N GLN A 371 -22.33 3.42 -5.83
CA GLN A 371 -21.79 2.06 -5.82
C GLN A 371 -22.12 1.44 -4.46
N ARG A 372 -22.97 0.41 -4.49
CA ARG A 372 -23.19 -0.48 -3.34
C ARG A 372 -22.01 -1.43 -3.28
N SER A 373 -21.41 -1.47 -2.10
CA SER A 373 -20.23 -2.22 -1.68
C SER A 373 -20.15 -3.67 -2.19
N ALA A 374 -18.91 -4.12 -2.42
CA ALA A 374 -18.47 -5.43 -2.93
C ALA A 374 -18.77 -6.66 -2.01
N TYR A 375 -19.88 -6.67 -1.28
CA TYR A 375 -20.24 -7.75 -0.34
C TYR A 375 -20.82 -9.02 -1.01
N TRP A 376 -21.02 -9.03 -2.32
CA TRP A 376 -21.62 -10.18 -3.03
C TRP A 376 -20.63 -11.29 -3.40
N ALA A 377 -19.31 -11.08 -3.27
CA ALA A 377 -18.29 -12.06 -3.64
C ALA A 377 -17.87 -13.03 -2.52
N LEU A 378 -18.21 -12.74 -1.25
CA LEU A 378 -17.86 -13.59 -0.10
C LEU A 378 -18.28 -15.07 -0.24
N PRO A 379 -19.48 -15.42 -0.76
CA PRO A 379 -19.90 -16.81 -0.88
C PRO A 379 -19.09 -17.61 -1.91
N VAL A 380 -18.59 -16.94 -2.96
CA VAL A 380 -17.79 -17.55 -4.02
C VAL A 380 -16.37 -17.83 -3.52
N ILE A 381 -15.80 -16.91 -2.73
CA ILE A 381 -14.47 -17.05 -2.12
C ILE A 381 -14.45 -18.19 -1.09
N MET A 382 -15.47 -18.31 -0.24
CA MET A 382 -15.59 -19.44 0.69
C MET A 382 -15.77 -20.77 -0.05
N ARG A 383 -16.42 -20.78 -1.23
CA ARG A 383 -16.49 -21.98 -2.07
C ARG A 383 -15.14 -22.37 -2.66
N ILE A 384 -14.34 -21.41 -3.14
CA ILE A 384 -13.01 -21.70 -3.70
C ILE A 384 -12.04 -22.19 -2.61
N LEU A 385 -12.07 -21.59 -1.42
CA LEU A 385 -11.25 -21.99 -0.28
C LEU A 385 -11.67 -23.36 0.30
N CYS A 386 -12.97 -23.69 0.27
CA CYS A 386 -13.45 -25.01 0.72
C CYS A 386 -13.30 -26.11 -0.35
N LEU A 387 -13.47 -25.81 -1.64
CA LEU A 387 -13.37 -26.81 -2.72
C LEU A 387 -11.93 -27.30 -2.96
N ARG A 388 -10.92 -26.58 -2.49
CA ARG A 388 -9.52 -27.04 -2.54
C ARG A 388 -9.20 -28.13 -1.49
N ARG A 389 -10.14 -28.43 -0.58
CA ARG A 389 -10.01 -29.52 0.42
C ARG A 389 -10.50 -30.88 -0.10
N ASP A 390 -11.28 -30.92 -1.18
CA ASP A 390 -11.94 -32.14 -1.69
C ASP A 390 -11.43 -32.64 -3.04
N MET A 391 -10.36 -32.06 -3.59
CA MET A 391 -9.65 -32.67 -4.73
C MET A 391 -8.38 -33.33 -4.24
N GLY A 392 -8.46 -34.66 -4.14
CA GLY A 392 -7.32 -35.54 -3.88
C GLY A 392 -6.17 -35.35 -4.87
N ASP A 393 -5.01 -35.84 -4.46
CA ASP A 393 -3.71 -35.72 -5.12
C ASP A 393 -3.76 -35.85 -6.65
N PRO A 394 -3.07 -34.97 -7.41
CA PRO A 394 -2.80 -35.22 -8.80
C PRO A 394 -1.63 -36.21 -8.97
N VAL A 395 -2.00 -37.34 -9.55
CA VAL A 395 -1.20 -38.46 -10.08
C VAL A 395 0.15 -38.07 -10.72
N ASP A 396 1.13 -38.95 -10.50
CA ASP A 396 2.49 -38.97 -11.06
C ASP A 396 2.61 -38.95 -12.60
N GLY A 397 3.60 -38.17 -13.10
CA GLY A 397 4.35 -38.40 -14.35
C GLY A 397 4.12 -37.37 -15.48
N PRO A 398 5.16 -36.68 -16.03
CA PRO A 398 6.53 -37.19 -16.31
C PRO A 398 7.72 -36.22 -15.97
N ARG A 399 7.83 -35.61 -14.77
CA ARG A 399 8.97 -34.71 -14.36
C ARG A 399 10.16 -35.40 -13.68
N ALA A 400 10.08 -36.72 -13.49
CA ALA A 400 11.21 -37.60 -13.18
C ALA A 400 12.36 -37.51 -14.22
N LEU A 401 12.14 -36.87 -15.38
CA LEU A 401 13.18 -36.56 -16.37
C LEU A 401 14.07 -35.34 -16.02
N ARG A 402 13.52 -34.25 -15.43
CA ARG A 402 14.32 -33.03 -15.12
C ARG A 402 15.29 -33.24 -13.95
N GLN A 403 14.95 -34.15 -13.03
CA GLN A 403 15.87 -34.59 -11.97
C GLN A 403 17.03 -35.47 -12.51
N LYS A 404 16.89 -36.11 -13.67
CA LYS A 404 17.98 -36.89 -14.31
C LYS A 404 19.03 -36.00 -15.00
N GLU A 405 18.64 -34.86 -15.58
CA GLU A 405 19.57 -33.97 -16.31
C GLU A 405 20.48 -33.12 -15.39
N GLN A 406 19.97 -32.56 -14.28
CA GLN A 406 20.84 -31.76 -13.40
C GLN A 406 21.82 -32.60 -12.57
N ARG A 407 21.46 -33.85 -12.23
CA ARG A 407 22.38 -34.78 -11.55
C ARG A 407 23.57 -35.15 -12.43
N ALA A 408 23.39 -35.24 -13.75
CA ALA A 408 24.49 -35.47 -14.71
C ALA A 408 25.45 -34.27 -14.82
N ILE A 409 24.94 -33.03 -14.70
CA ILE A 409 25.75 -31.79 -14.73
C ILE A 409 26.62 -31.64 -13.48
N LYS A 410 26.11 -31.99 -12.30
CA LYS A 410 26.91 -31.92 -11.05
C LYS A 410 28.01 -32.98 -10.99
N LYS A 411 27.76 -34.20 -11.48
CA LYS A 411 28.76 -35.28 -11.53
C LYS A 411 29.97 -34.91 -12.42
N LYS A 412 29.75 -34.13 -13.49
CA LYS A 412 30.83 -33.55 -14.32
C LYS A 412 31.64 -32.44 -13.61
N LYS A 413 31.03 -31.62 -12.74
CA LYS A 413 31.76 -30.62 -11.93
C LYS A 413 32.60 -31.26 -10.81
N ALA A 414 32.08 -32.32 -10.18
CA ALA A 414 32.82 -33.06 -9.14
C ALA A 414 34.12 -33.71 -9.67
N ASN A 415 34.12 -34.22 -10.92
CA ASN A 415 35.32 -34.78 -11.54
C ASN A 415 36.38 -33.74 -11.96
N LYS A 416 36.03 -32.44 -12.09
CA LYS A 416 36.99 -31.38 -12.52
C LYS A 416 37.77 -30.74 -11.37
N MET A 417 37.27 -30.79 -10.13
CA MET A 417 38.01 -30.24 -8.97
C MET A 417 38.90 -31.26 -8.27
N LYS A 418 38.51 -32.54 -8.26
CA LYS A 418 39.33 -33.60 -7.67
C LYS A 418 40.68 -33.78 -8.38
N VAL A 419 40.80 -33.33 -9.63
CA VAL A 419 42.06 -33.28 -10.39
C VAL A 419 42.96 -32.10 -10.00
N ARG A 420 42.43 -31.04 -9.37
CA ARG A 420 43.23 -29.93 -8.82
C ARG A 420 43.74 -30.17 -7.39
N GLU A 421 43.29 -31.26 -6.77
CA GLU A 421 43.66 -31.68 -5.41
C GLU A 421 44.96 -32.51 -5.36
N MET A 422 45.60 -32.78 -6.51
CA MET A 422 46.76 -33.70 -6.61
C MET A 422 48.12 -33.03 -6.91
N ASP A 423 48.20 -31.73 -7.24
CA ASP A 423 49.43 -31.12 -7.82
C ASP A 423 50.24 -30.16 -6.92
N SER A 424 49.88 -29.83 -5.67
CA SER A 424 50.69 -28.84 -4.88
C SER A 424 51.08 -29.21 -3.45
N SER A 425 50.78 -30.42 -2.99
CA SER A 425 51.33 -30.97 -1.75
C SER A 425 52.76 -31.52 -1.97
N ASN A 426 53.75 -30.65 -2.20
CA ASN A 426 55.15 -31.04 -1.97
C ASN A 426 56.11 -29.86 -1.75
N SER A 427 56.20 -29.35 -0.51
CA SER A 427 57.40 -28.64 -0.01
C SER A 427 57.29 -28.30 1.49
N LYS A 428 57.83 -29.20 2.34
CA LYS A 428 58.76 -28.96 3.48
C LYS A 428 58.39 -27.88 4.53
N SER A 429 58.15 -28.13 5.82
CA SER A 429 58.82 -28.88 6.92
C SER A 429 59.31 -27.92 8.02
N ASN A 430 59.09 -28.32 9.29
CA ASN A 430 59.90 -28.07 10.50
C ASN A 430 59.57 -26.96 11.55
N SER A 431 59.29 -27.48 12.77
CA SER A 431 59.88 -27.19 14.10
C SER A 431 59.25 -26.18 15.08
N THR A 432 58.76 -26.75 16.20
CA THR A 432 59.03 -26.49 17.64
C THR A 432 59.06 -25.08 18.29
N ASN A 433 58.41 -25.04 19.47
CA ASN A 433 58.76 -24.39 20.76
C ASN A 433 58.12 -23.07 21.26
N ASN A 434 57.66 -23.17 22.52
CA ASN A 434 57.70 -22.23 23.67
C ASN A 434 56.71 -21.05 23.87
N ARG A 435 55.95 -21.19 24.97
CA ARG A 435 55.84 -20.36 26.20
C ARG A 435 55.50 -18.84 26.13
N SER A 436 54.35 -18.52 26.75
CA SER A 436 53.94 -17.34 27.56
C SER A 436 54.46 -15.93 27.22
N THR A 437 53.52 -14.97 27.02
CA THR A 437 53.22 -13.84 27.96
C THR A 437 52.09 -12.95 27.41
N SER A 438 51.16 -12.58 28.32
CA SER A 438 50.42 -11.30 28.46
C SER A 438 50.76 -10.16 27.47
N ASN A 439 49.77 -9.59 26.78
CA ASN A 439 48.96 -8.44 27.21
C ASN A 439 48.00 -7.94 26.11
N ASN A 440 46.85 -7.44 26.55
CA ASN A 440 45.93 -6.51 25.92
C ASN A 440 46.23 -6.02 24.49
N ASP A 441 45.29 -6.23 23.56
CA ASP A 441 44.69 -5.07 22.91
C ASP A 441 43.27 -5.29 22.39
N LYS A 442 42.47 -4.26 22.59
CA LYS A 442 41.02 -4.19 22.37
C LYS A 442 40.73 -4.21 20.87
N ASN A 443 40.18 -5.30 20.36
CA ASN A 443 39.45 -5.24 19.09
C ASN A 443 37.99 -4.92 19.39
N ARG A 444 37.63 -3.66 19.11
CA ARG A 444 36.24 -3.19 18.99
C ARG A 444 35.58 -3.99 17.88
N GLU A 445 34.75 -4.96 18.25
CA GLU A 445 33.63 -5.36 17.42
C GLU A 445 32.75 -4.13 17.21
N VAL A 446 32.68 -3.67 15.97
CA VAL A 446 31.64 -2.74 15.53
C VAL A 446 30.34 -3.54 15.52
N ILE A 447 29.65 -3.53 16.66
CA ILE A 447 28.26 -3.94 16.73
C ILE A 447 27.47 -2.93 15.90
N ILE A 448 27.13 -3.31 14.66
CA ILE A 448 26.07 -2.64 13.91
C ILE A 448 24.83 -2.75 14.79
N SER A 449 24.39 -1.62 15.37
CA SER A 449 23.21 -1.61 16.23
C SER A 449 22.01 -2.02 15.40
N LYS A 450 21.55 -3.26 15.57
CA LYS A 450 20.24 -3.70 15.13
C LYS A 450 19.21 -2.76 15.77
N GLY A 451 18.31 -2.22 14.94
CA GLY A 451 17.34 -1.19 15.29
C GLY A 451 16.69 -1.40 16.66
N GLY A 452 16.68 -0.34 17.47
CA GLY A 452 16.10 -0.34 18.81
C GLY A 452 14.59 -0.50 18.77
N CYS A 453 14.08 -1.44 19.57
CA CYS A 453 12.68 -1.81 19.65
C CYS A 453 11.79 -0.77 20.36
N PHE A 454 10.64 -0.47 19.77
CA PHE A 454 9.56 0.33 20.36
C PHE A 454 8.36 -0.52 20.80
N GLN A 455 7.70 -0.08 21.85
CA GLN A 455 6.45 -0.61 22.35
C GLN A 455 5.30 0.27 21.81
N MET A 456 4.34 -0.32 21.09
CA MET A 456 3.15 0.39 20.63
C MET A 456 2.16 0.48 21.80
N GLU A 457 1.86 1.68 22.30
CA GLU A 457 0.78 1.89 23.27
C GLU A 457 -0.51 2.28 22.53
N ALA A 458 -1.62 1.62 22.90
CA ALA A 458 -2.93 1.86 22.32
C ALA A 458 -3.60 3.14 22.88
N PRO A 459 -4.40 3.85 22.08
CA PRO A 459 -5.18 5.01 22.55
C PRO A 459 -6.31 4.62 23.49
N ARG A 460 -6.55 5.46 24.50
CA ARG A 460 -7.73 5.37 25.38
C ARG A 460 -8.99 5.78 24.60
N VAL A 461 -9.81 4.80 24.23
CA VAL A 461 -11.21 5.07 23.86
C VAL A 461 -12.02 5.24 25.14
N ASN A 462 -12.37 6.49 25.48
CA ASN A 462 -13.41 6.77 26.48
C ASN A 462 -14.77 6.40 25.88
N HIS A 463 -15.31 5.24 26.24
CA HIS A 463 -16.75 4.97 26.12
C HIS A 463 -17.38 4.73 27.50
N PRO A 464 -18.51 5.38 27.84
CA PRO A 464 -19.18 5.18 29.11
C PRO A 464 -19.89 3.82 29.14
N HIS A 465 -19.54 2.98 30.11
CA HIS A 465 -20.23 1.75 30.44
C HIS A 465 -21.54 2.03 31.21
N ALA A 466 -22.66 1.44 30.78
CA ALA A 466 -23.48 0.55 31.61
C ALA A 466 -24.75 0.09 30.86
N LEU A 467 -24.80 -1.17 30.43
CA LEU A 467 -26.07 -1.88 30.22
C LEU A 467 -26.02 -3.18 31.02
N ARG A 468 -26.90 -3.25 32.04
CA ARG A 468 -27.03 -4.37 32.97
C ARG A 468 -27.45 -5.63 32.22
N GLN A 469 -27.06 -6.81 32.73
CA GLN A 469 -27.33 -8.13 32.12
C GLN A 469 -28.82 -8.43 31.83
N LYS A 470 -29.78 -7.67 32.39
CA LYS A 470 -31.21 -7.79 32.05
C LYS A 470 -31.53 -7.31 30.62
N ASP A 471 -30.75 -6.39 30.05
CA ASP A 471 -31.01 -5.83 28.71
C ASP A 471 -30.52 -6.74 27.58
N LYS A 472 -29.49 -7.55 27.81
CA LYS A 472 -28.99 -8.52 26.82
C LYS A 472 -30.04 -9.59 26.49
N ARG A 473 -30.88 -10.00 27.44
CA ARG A 473 -31.97 -10.97 27.20
C ARG A 473 -33.15 -10.33 26.44
N ALA A 474 -33.47 -9.07 26.73
CA ALA A 474 -34.51 -8.33 26.01
C ALA A 474 -34.11 -8.01 24.56
N ILE A 475 -32.84 -7.66 24.32
CA ILE A 475 -32.28 -7.43 22.99
C ILE A 475 -32.21 -8.73 22.19
N LYS A 476 -31.86 -9.86 22.82
CA LYS A 476 -31.84 -11.18 22.15
C LYS A 476 -33.26 -11.66 21.79
N LYS A 477 -34.26 -11.39 22.63
CA LYS A 477 -35.69 -11.65 22.31
C LYS A 477 -36.19 -10.74 21.17
N LYS A 478 -35.86 -9.45 21.18
CA LYS A 478 -36.23 -8.52 20.09
C LYS A 478 -35.55 -8.86 18.77
N LYS A 479 -34.28 -9.30 18.78
CA LYS A 479 -33.58 -9.77 17.57
C LYS A 479 -34.18 -11.08 17.02
N LYS A 480 -34.56 -12.03 17.88
CA LYS A 480 -35.23 -13.27 17.46
C LYS A 480 -36.61 -12.99 16.84
N ALA A 481 -37.43 -12.13 17.45
CA ALA A 481 -38.73 -11.75 16.90
C ALA A 481 -38.63 -10.99 15.56
N LYS A 482 -37.60 -10.14 15.39
CA LYS A 482 -37.34 -9.44 14.12
C LYS A 482 -36.86 -10.39 13.01
N MET A 483 -36.12 -11.44 13.38
CA MET A 483 -35.67 -12.49 12.45
C MET A 483 -36.82 -13.41 12.03
N ASP A 484 -37.69 -13.82 12.96
CA ASP A 484 -38.88 -14.63 12.65
C ASP A 484 -39.91 -13.87 11.81
N SER A 485 -40.05 -12.55 12.03
CA SER A 485 -40.87 -11.67 11.17
C SER A 485 -40.28 -11.57 9.75
N SER A 486 -38.97 -11.37 9.62
CA SER A 486 -38.30 -11.29 8.31
C SER A 486 -38.36 -12.62 7.54
N ILE A 487 -38.28 -13.76 8.25
CA ILE A 487 -38.44 -15.09 7.65
C ILE A 487 -39.88 -15.33 7.19
N LYS A 488 -40.89 -14.84 7.94
CA LYS A 488 -42.29 -14.89 7.48
C LYS A 488 -42.54 -14.00 6.26
N THR A 489 -41.96 -12.81 6.19
CA THR A 489 -42.08 -11.90 5.03
C THR A 489 -41.41 -12.51 3.79
N LEU A 490 -40.21 -13.11 3.94
CA LEU A 490 -39.53 -13.83 2.86
C LEU A 490 -40.31 -15.07 2.38
N ARG A 491 -41.03 -15.76 3.29
CA ARG A 491 -41.88 -16.91 2.93
C ARG A 491 -43.14 -16.50 2.17
N VAL A 492 -43.66 -15.29 2.40
CA VAL A 492 -44.81 -14.73 1.65
C VAL A 492 -44.37 -14.24 0.26
N GLU A 493 -43.16 -13.67 0.14
CA GLU A 493 -42.61 -13.25 -1.17
C GLU A 493 -42.21 -14.45 -2.06
N LEU A 494 -41.72 -15.56 -1.48
CA LEU A 494 -41.36 -16.78 -2.23
C LEU A 494 -42.56 -17.60 -2.72
N ILE A 495 -43.77 -17.37 -2.21
CA ILE A 495 -45.00 -18.04 -2.67
C ILE A 495 -45.64 -17.27 -3.86
N GLY A 496 -45.26 -16.01 -4.09
CA GLY A 496 -45.76 -15.18 -5.20
C GLY A 496 -45.10 -15.40 -6.57
N TRP A 497 -44.09 -16.28 -6.68
CA TRP A 497 -43.33 -16.55 -7.90
C TRP A 497 -43.49 -17.98 -8.42
N ARG A 498 -44.71 -18.53 -8.37
CA ARG A 498 -45.12 -19.67 -9.21
C ARG A 498 -46.13 -19.19 -10.25
N ARG A 499 -45.69 -18.94 -11.49
CA ARG A 499 -46.56 -19.09 -12.65
C ARG A 499 -46.43 -20.53 -13.17
N PRO A 500 -47.53 -21.15 -13.63
CA PRO A 500 -47.53 -22.54 -14.08
C PRO A 500 -46.94 -22.67 -15.49
N LEU A 501 -46.25 -23.81 -15.66
CA LEU A 501 -45.72 -24.49 -16.85
C LEU A 501 -45.72 -23.73 -18.19
#